data_AF-A0A2N5ZA38-F1
#
_entry.id   AF-A0A2N5ZA38-F1
#
_cell.length_a   1.000
_cell.length_b   1.000
_cell.length_c   1.000
_cell.angle_alpha   90.00
_cell.angle_beta   90.00
_cell.angle_gamma   90.00
#
_symmetry.space_group_name_H-M   'P 1'
#
loop_
_entity.id
_entity.type
_entity.pdbx_description
1 polymer ?
#
loop_
_entity_poly.entity_id
_entity_poly.type
_entity_poly.pdbx_seq_one_letter_code
_entity_poly.pdbx_strand_id
1 'polypeptide(L)'
;MEYIRKKIGNTVLYNSKVLANKNNVDNLFFKMEGVNPTGRIQDRLAFALVKEAIQLGHDSIAVTSLGPLGTSIAYVSEITEMDCYIYIPKGSRDKKNKWYQMPHVKLVETGKNYKQAFEQCQKDANENNWYNANPGYENISITTTVYSEISHEIVRKLGKNPDNIFIYMANGSVLLGLHHGFRELWYRGVIDRIPTIFTGCTETNHKLLDAFKKGKRNIDEAYTTAFSKKTLTRNNVNYMVVDPQGVLNSIYDSGGHILEIDEIDVKENVKEIYKAEKIKVFPRGCLAYMTFKKANKLGLIKEDDTNVIILEEGKAAIEVKVLSEENFDSLDTIVNYTMKYLGEYGDDKVSTKEAVEYASKNGFIIGAFLDNSISGIAVVIRMPLKIVLPEYHLVYIGTDLRKGSRGIGTHLMKKIHELTGGNFSLHVDLQNKKAIRVYEKMGLKKSYIRMINYPEE
;
A
#
# COMPACT_ATOMS: atom_id res chain seq x y z
N MET A 1 -12.83 -10.00 10.80
CA MET A 1 -12.58 -8.53 10.72
C MET A 1 -11.24 -8.08 11.29
N GLU A 2 -10.93 -8.29 12.58
CA GLU A 2 -9.71 -7.74 13.21
C GLU A 2 -8.40 -8.17 12.53
N TYR A 3 -8.32 -9.43 12.09
CA TYR A 3 -7.17 -9.98 11.37
C TYR A 3 -6.85 -9.22 10.08
N ILE A 4 -7.87 -8.89 9.27
CA ILE A 4 -7.71 -8.14 8.02
C ILE A 4 -7.28 -6.70 8.32
N ARG A 5 -7.93 -6.05 9.31
CA ARG A 5 -7.63 -4.66 9.68
C ARG A 5 -6.16 -4.45 9.98
N LYS A 6 -5.55 -5.39 10.71
CA LYS A 6 -4.14 -5.35 11.08
C LYS A 6 -3.23 -5.35 9.84
N LYS A 7 -3.60 -6.06 8.77
CA LYS A 7 -2.83 -6.16 7.52
C LYS A 7 -2.90 -4.92 6.64
N ILE A 8 -3.97 -4.13 6.76
CA ILE A 8 -4.24 -2.96 5.91
C ILE A 8 -3.70 -1.69 6.57
N GLY A 9 -3.04 -0.86 5.77
CA GLY A 9 -2.43 0.38 6.23
C GLY A 9 -1.11 0.17 6.99
N ASN A 10 -0.69 1.20 7.74
CA ASN A 10 0.64 1.33 8.33
C ASN A 10 1.78 1.06 7.32
N THR A 11 1.56 1.46 6.06
CA THR A 11 2.41 1.12 4.92
C THR A 11 3.73 1.87 4.95
N VAL A 12 4.72 1.37 4.21
CA VAL A 12 6.09 1.88 4.23
C VAL A 12 6.14 3.36 3.79
N LEU A 13 6.94 4.16 4.51
CA LEU A 13 7.39 5.48 4.07
C LEU A 13 8.89 5.35 3.81
N TYR A 14 9.27 5.35 2.53
CA TYR A 14 10.62 5.04 2.09
C TYR A 14 11.36 6.33 1.71
N ASN A 15 12.53 6.58 2.31
CA ASN A 15 13.37 7.73 1.97
C ASN A 15 14.28 7.38 0.77
N SER A 16 14.10 8.09 -0.35
CA SER A 16 14.81 7.89 -1.60
C SER A 16 15.97 8.87 -1.75
N LYS A 17 17.13 8.53 -1.21
CA LYS A 17 18.35 9.37 -1.34
C LYS A 17 18.84 9.49 -2.78
N VAL A 18 18.68 8.44 -3.59
CA VAL A 18 19.20 8.42 -4.96
C VAL A 18 18.41 9.40 -5.84
N LEU A 19 17.07 9.36 -5.75
CA LEU A 19 16.24 10.28 -6.54
C LEU A 19 16.18 11.67 -5.92
N ALA A 20 16.37 11.83 -4.60
CA ALA A 20 16.56 13.13 -3.97
C ALA A 20 17.77 13.85 -4.58
N ASN A 21 18.95 13.22 -4.52
CA ASN A 21 20.19 13.76 -5.09
C ASN A 21 20.06 14.04 -6.59
N LYS A 22 19.43 13.13 -7.35
CA LYS A 22 19.25 13.30 -8.80
C LYS A 22 18.37 14.51 -9.16
N ASN A 23 17.45 14.89 -8.27
CA ASN A 23 16.54 16.02 -8.47
C ASN A 23 16.97 17.26 -7.66
N ASN A 24 18.16 17.27 -7.05
CA ASN A 24 18.67 18.38 -6.23
C ASN A 24 17.68 18.82 -5.13
N VAL A 25 17.19 17.85 -4.35
CA VAL A 25 16.41 18.09 -3.14
C VAL A 25 16.97 17.26 -1.99
N ASP A 26 16.84 17.72 -0.77
CA ASP A 26 17.37 17.03 0.42
C ASP A 26 16.50 15.85 0.83
N ASN A 27 15.18 16.01 0.73
CA ASN A 27 14.22 15.14 1.39
C ASN A 27 13.15 14.65 0.40
N LEU A 28 13.26 13.38 -0.03
CA LEU A 28 12.28 12.74 -0.91
C LEU A 28 11.81 11.40 -0.36
N PHE A 29 10.49 11.28 -0.15
CA PHE A 29 9.88 10.08 0.42
C PHE A 29 8.81 9.49 -0.51
N PHE A 30 8.77 8.16 -0.56
CA PHE A 30 7.69 7.40 -1.18
C PHE A 30 6.77 6.79 -0.14
N LYS A 31 5.49 7.15 -0.16
CA LYS A 31 4.44 6.48 0.60
C LYS A 31 3.94 5.27 -0.20
N MET A 32 4.41 4.08 0.18
CA MET A 32 4.28 2.86 -0.62
C MET A 32 3.02 2.06 -0.25
N GLU A 33 1.90 2.35 -0.90
CA GLU A 33 0.61 1.68 -0.64
C GLU A 33 0.48 0.30 -1.31
N GLY A 34 1.46 -0.08 -2.15
CA GLY A 34 1.50 -1.39 -2.81
C GLY A 34 1.81 -2.58 -1.88
N VAL A 35 2.01 -2.33 -0.58
CA VAL A 35 2.27 -3.37 0.43
C VAL A 35 1.02 -3.85 1.16
N ASN A 36 -0.14 -3.25 0.87
CA ASN A 36 -1.44 -3.76 1.32
C ASN A 36 -1.74 -5.15 0.69
N PRO A 37 -2.70 -5.93 1.23
CA PRO A 37 -2.93 -7.32 0.83
C PRO A 37 -3.13 -7.60 -0.67
N THR A 38 -3.97 -6.82 -1.37
CA THR A 38 -4.14 -6.94 -2.83
C THR A 38 -3.09 -6.13 -3.60
N GLY A 39 -2.23 -5.40 -2.88
CA GLY A 39 -1.12 -4.63 -3.40
C GLY A 39 -1.48 -3.21 -3.81
N ARG A 40 -2.49 -2.61 -3.17
CA ARG A 40 -3.11 -1.34 -3.60
C ARG A 40 -3.64 -0.53 -2.43
N ILE A 41 -3.75 0.78 -2.61
CA ILE A 41 -4.33 1.71 -1.63
C ILE A 41 -5.82 1.43 -1.34
N GLN A 42 -6.56 0.89 -2.31
CA GLN A 42 -8.01 0.66 -2.22
C GLN A 42 -8.39 -0.42 -1.20
N ASP A 43 -7.44 -1.24 -0.75
CA ASP A 43 -7.66 -2.18 0.37
C ASP A 43 -8.17 -1.46 1.62
N ARG A 44 -7.70 -0.22 1.86
CA ARG A 44 -8.17 0.62 2.97
C ARG A 44 -9.67 0.87 2.89
N LEU A 45 -10.12 1.35 1.74
CA LEU A 45 -11.52 1.67 1.51
C LEU A 45 -12.39 0.42 1.49
N ALA A 46 -11.95 -0.63 0.80
CA ALA A 46 -12.69 -1.89 0.72
C ALA A 46 -12.98 -2.48 2.11
N PHE A 47 -12.01 -2.47 3.01
CA PHE A 47 -12.22 -2.92 4.39
C PHE A 47 -13.28 -2.11 5.11
N ALA A 48 -13.26 -0.79 4.95
CA ALA A 48 -14.20 0.09 5.63
C ALA A 48 -15.63 -0.04 5.06
N LEU A 49 -15.78 -0.12 3.73
CA LEU A 49 -17.09 -0.29 3.08
C LEU A 49 -17.73 -1.64 3.46
N VAL A 50 -16.97 -2.75 3.44
CA VAL A 50 -17.49 -4.05 3.88
C VAL A 50 -17.85 -4.02 5.37
N LYS A 51 -17.03 -3.37 6.20
CA LYS A 51 -17.32 -3.20 7.63
C LYS A 51 -18.61 -2.40 7.86
N GLU A 52 -18.80 -1.30 7.13
CA GLU A 52 -19.99 -0.47 7.21
C GLU A 52 -21.23 -1.22 6.73
N ALA A 53 -21.12 -1.95 5.60
CA ALA A 53 -22.19 -2.79 5.09
C ALA A 53 -22.69 -3.81 6.14
N ILE A 54 -21.77 -4.54 6.79
CA ILE A 54 -22.09 -5.46 7.89
C ILE A 54 -22.74 -4.73 9.06
N GLN A 55 -22.19 -3.57 9.45
CA GLN A 55 -22.72 -2.78 10.58
C GLN A 55 -24.14 -2.26 10.32
N LEU A 56 -24.46 -1.93 9.07
CA LEU A 56 -25.80 -1.49 8.65
C LEU A 56 -26.77 -2.66 8.41
N GLY A 57 -26.32 -3.91 8.58
CA GLY A 57 -27.15 -5.10 8.46
C GLY A 57 -27.40 -5.55 7.02
N HIS A 58 -26.54 -5.16 6.07
CA HIS A 58 -26.59 -5.71 4.72
C HIS A 58 -25.89 -7.08 4.67
N ASP A 59 -26.50 -8.03 3.97
CA ASP A 59 -25.92 -9.36 3.73
C ASP A 59 -25.07 -9.39 2.44
N SER A 60 -25.07 -8.30 1.68
CA SER A 60 -24.34 -8.22 0.42
C SER A 60 -23.87 -6.81 0.09
N ILE A 61 -22.83 -6.74 -0.74
CA ILE A 61 -22.21 -5.50 -1.22
C ILE A 61 -22.14 -5.52 -2.75
N ALA A 62 -22.49 -4.42 -3.40
CA ALA A 62 -22.47 -4.28 -4.86
C ALA A 62 -21.57 -3.13 -5.30
N VAL A 63 -20.76 -3.34 -6.35
CA VAL A 63 -19.89 -2.31 -6.92
C VAL A 63 -19.69 -2.51 -8.42
N THR A 64 -19.77 -1.41 -9.17
CA THR A 64 -19.38 -1.39 -10.59
C THR A 64 -17.92 -0.99 -10.70
N SER A 65 -17.06 -1.93 -11.08
CA SER A 65 -15.62 -1.70 -11.06
C SER A 65 -14.89 -2.34 -12.24
N LEU A 66 -14.31 -1.47 -13.06
CA LEU A 66 -13.26 -1.81 -14.01
C LEU A 66 -11.88 -1.52 -13.42
N GLY A 67 -11.68 -1.75 -12.12
CA GLY A 67 -10.53 -1.18 -11.42
C GLY A 67 -10.13 -1.81 -10.09
N PRO A 68 -9.14 -1.19 -9.43
CA PRO A 68 -8.57 -1.63 -8.16
C PRO A 68 -9.57 -1.82 -7.02
N LEU A 69 -10.62 -1.00 -6.95
CA LEU A 69 -11.58 -1.03 -5.84
C LEU A 69 -12.38 -2.32 -5.81
N GLY A 70 -12.97 -2.75 -6.93
CA GLY A 70 -13.73 -4.01 -6.99
C GLY A 70 -12.87 -5.22 -6.66
N THR A 71 -11.58 -5.22 -7.06
CA THR A 71 -10.65 -6.28 -6.65
C THR A 71 -10.44 -6.32 -5.15
N SER A 72 -10.33 -5.13 -4.53
CA SER A 72 -10.11 -4.98 -3.09
C SER A 72 -11.36 -5.37 -2.30
N ILE A 73 -12.55 -4.99 -2.78
CA ILE A 73 -13.83 -5.38 -2.19
C ILE A 73 -14.03 -6.89 -2.30
N ALA A 74 -13.80 -7.50 -3.46
CA ALA A 74 -13.88 -8.94 -3.64
C ALA A 74 -12.94 -9.69 -2.67
N TYR A 75 -11.69 -9.21 -2.51
CA TYR A 75 -10.74 -9.77 -1.55
C TYR A 75 -11.23 -9.71 -0.10
N VAL A 76 -11.72 -8.55 0.34
CA VAL A 76 -12.20 -8.38 1.72
C VAL A 76 -13.46 -9.21 1.93
N SER A 77 -14.41 -9.15 0.99
CA SER A 77 -15.70 -9.82 1.08
C SER A 77 -15.55 -11.33 1.20
N GLU A 78 -14.61 -11.93 0.43
CA GLU A 78 -14.27 -13.35 0.55
C GLU A 78 -13.79 -13.73 1.96
N ILE A 79 -12.97 -12.89 2.61
CA ILE A 79 -12.45 -13.20 3.95
C ILE A 79 -13.52 -12.92 5.04
N THR A 80 -14.49 -12.06 4.77
CA THR A 80 -15.57 -11.74 5.69
C THR A 80 -16.84 -12.54 5.41
N GLU A 81 -16.82 -13.44 4.43
CA GLU A 81 -17.98 -14.23 3.98
C GLU A 81 -19.18 -13.34 3.60
N MET A 82 -18.90 -12.13 3.12
CA MET A 82 -19.91 -11.19 2.63
C MET A 82 -20.17 -11.45 1.15
N ASP A 83 -21.42 -11.63 0.75
CA ASP A 83 -21.73 -11.80 -0.67
C ASP A 83 -21.43 -10.51 -1.45
N CYS A 84 -20.60 -10.62 -2.48
CA CYS A 84 -20.08 -9.48 -3.23
C CYS A 84 -20.47 -9.56 -4.70
N TYR A 85 -21.20 -8.56 -5.18
CA TYR A 85 -21.64 -8.45 -6.56
C TYR A 85 -20.77 -7.44 -7.33
N ILE A 86 -19.96 -7.95 -8.26
CA ILE A 86 -19.09 -7.12 -9.10
C ILE A 86 -19.75 -6.91 -10.46
N TYR A 87 -20.10 -5.66 -10.76
CA TYR A 87 -20.68 -5.29 -12.05
C TYR A 87 -19.60 -4.81 -13.02
N ILE A 88 -19.62 -5.37 -14.24
CA ILE A 88 -18.73 -4.97 -15.33
C ILE A 88 -19.50 -4.93 -16.66
N PRO A 89 -19.10 -4.06 -17.61
CA PRO A 89 -19.60 -4.10 -18.98
C PRO A 89 -19.36 -5.45 -19.65
N LYS A 90 -20.30 -5.87 -20.49
CA LYS A 90 -20.15 -7.08 -21.31
C LYS A 90 -18.88 -7.00 -22.16
N GLY A 91 -18.09 -8.08 -22.15
CA GLY A 91 -16.83 -8.15 -22.91
C GLY A 91 -15.64 -7.49 -22.22
N SER A 92 -15.80 -7.01 -20.99
CA SER A 92 -14.67 -6.53 -20.19
C SER A 92 -13.63 -7.64 -19.98
N ARG A 93 -12.35 -7.26 -20.06
CA ARG A 93 -11.22 -8.17 -19.80
C ARG A 93 -10.99 -8.39 -18.30
N ASP A 94 -11.49 -7.49 -17.45
CA ASP A 94 -11.30 -7.54 -16.00
C ASP A 94 -11.97 -8.76 -15.36
N LYS A 95 -12.89 -9.43 -16.06
CA LYS A 95 -13.48 -10.70 -15.62
C LYS A 95 -12.48 -11.81 -15.31
N LYS A 96 -11.27 -11.73 -15.89
CA LYS A 96 -10.18 -12.67 -15.62
C LYS A 96 -9.47 -12.42 -14.29
N ASN A 97 -9.90 -11.44 -13.49
CA ASN A 97 -9.33 -11.20 -12.18
C ASN A 97 -9.60 -12.39 -11.25
N LYS A 98 -8.55 -12.94 -10.66
CA LYS A 98 -8.64 -14.12 -9.79
C LYS A 98 -9.60 -13.93 -8.60
N TRP A 99 -9.73 -12.72 -8.07
CA TRP A 99 -10.60 -12.45 -6.93
C TRP A 99 -12.08 -12.49 -7.30
N TYR A 100 -12.42 -12.34 -8.59
CA TYR A 100 -13.80 -12.45 -9.08
C TYR A 100 -14.25 -13.89 -9.27
N GLN A 101 -13.37 -14.86 -8.99
CA GLN A 101 -13.65 -16.30 -9.09
C GLN A 101 -13.80 -16.94 -7.70
N MET A 102 -13.86 -16.12 -6.65
CA MET A 102 -13.96 -16.59 -5.27
C MET A 102 -15.42 -16.94 -4.92
N PRO A 103 -15.66 -17.91 -4.03
CA PRO A 103 -17.00 -18.39 -3.67
C PRO A 103 -18.02 -17.30 -3.34
N HIS A 104 -17.64 -16.29 -2.54
CA HIS A 104 -18.55 -15.21 -2.15
C HIS A 104 -18.66 -14.08 -3.17
N VAL A 105 -18.04 -14.21 -4.35
CA VAL A 105 -17.98 -13.14 -5.35
C VAL A 105 -18.74 -13.53 -6.62
N LYS A 106 -19.84 -12.80 -6.89
CA LYS A 106 -20.68 -12.97 -8.07
C LYS A 106 -20.37 -11.88 -9.09
N LEU A 107 -19.87 -12.29 -10.26
CA LEU A 107 -19.58 -11.37 -11.36
C LEU A 107 -20.81 -11.19 -12.26
N VAL A 108 -21.24 -9.95 -12.46
CA VAL A 108 -22.39 -9.57 -13.29
C VAL A 108 -21.91 -8.82 -14.54
N GLU A 109 -21.88 -9.50 -15.69
CA GLU A 109 -21.59 -8.89 -17.00
C GLU A 109 -22.87 -8.26 -17.59
N THR A 110 -23.01 -6.94 -17.48
CA THR A 110 -24.20 -6.22 -17.94
C THR A 110 -23.88 -4.89 -18.60
N GLY A 111 -24.79 -4.38 -19.45
CA GLY A 111 -24.59 -3.15 -20.20
C GLY A 111 -23.50 -3.21 -21.27
N LYS A 112 -23.50 -2.22 -22.17
CA LYS A 112 -22.50 -2.04 -23.23
C LYS A 112 -21.30 -1.20 -22.79
N ASN A 113 -21.46 -0.44 -21.71
CA ASN A 113 -20.43 0.48 -21.20
C ASN A 113 -20.55 0.61 -19.66
N TYR A 114 -19.56 1.28 -19.05
CA TYR A 114 -19.48 1.43 -17.60
C TYR A 114 -20.72 2.10 -17.00
N LYS A 115 -21.25 3.15 -17.66
CA LYS A 115 -22.44 3.88 -17.20
C LYS A 115 -23.66 2.95 -17.07
N GLN A 116 -23.93 2.14 -18.08
CA GLN A 116 -25.05 1.18 -18.04
C GLN A 116 -24.84 0.10 -16.97
N ALA A 117 -23.61 -0.38 -16.79
CA ALA A 117 -23.31 -1.33 -15.71
C ALA A 117 -23.45 -0.70 -14.31
N PHE A 118 -23.14 0.60 -14.18
CA PHE A 118 -23.31 1.39 -12.97
C PHE A 118 -24.78 1.62 -12.63
N GLU A 119 -25.58 2.01 -13.62
CA GLU A 119 -27.03 2.17 -13.47
C GLU A 119 -27.71 0.86 -13.03
N GLN A 120 -27.35 -0.27 -13.65
CA GLN A 120 -27.87 -1.57 -13.25
C GLN A 120 -27.44 -1.98 -11.84
N CYS A 121 -26.18 -1.77 -11.48
CA CYS A 121 -25.66 -2.07 -10.14
C CYS A 121 -26.41 -1.31 -9.05
N GLN A 122 -26.64 0.00 -9.24
CA GLN A 122 -27.42 0.79 -8.28
C GLN A 122 -28.87 0.32 -8.19
N LYS A 123 -29.49 0.00 -9.34
CA LYS A 123 -30.85 -0.54 -9.37
C LYS A 123 -30.95 -1.83 -8.56
N ASP A 124 -30.08 -2.79 -8.84
CA ASP A 124 -30.09 -4.09 -8.17
C ASP A 124 -29.75 -3.96 -6.68
N ALA A 125 -28.81 -3.07 -6.32
CA ALA A 125 -28.48 -2.79 -4.93
C ALA A 125 -29.69 -2.25 -4.16
N ASN A 126 -30.43 -1.31 -4.75
CA ASN A 126 -31.64 -0.75 -4.14
C ASN A 126 -32.78 -1.79 -4.03
N GLU A 127 -33.04 -2.55 -5.10
CA GLU A 127 -34.12 -3.54 -5.13
C GLU A 127 -33.88 -4.72 -4.17
N ASN A 128 -32.62 -5.10 -3.94
CA ASN A 128 -32.26 -6.24 -3.09
C ASN A 128 -31.72 -5.83 -1.71
N ASN A 129 -31.76 -4.55 -1.35
CA ASN A 129 -31.18 -4.01 -0.11
C ASN A 129 -29.70 -4.41 0.09
N TRP A 130 -28.90 -4.34 -0.97
CA TRP A 130 -27.45 -4.52 -0.89
C TRP A 130 -26.76 -3.18 -0.63
N TYR A 131 -25.61 -3.23 0.05
CA TYR A 131 -24.81 -2.03 0.25
C TYR A 131 -24.20 -1.56 -1.07
N ASN A 132 -24.45 -0.30 -1.44
CA ASN A 132 -23.90 0.31 -2.64
C ASN A 132 -22.47 0.83 -2.38
N ALA A 133 -21.47 0.10 -2.86
CA ALA A 133 -20.06 0.43 -2.68
C ALA A 133 -19.43 1.20 -3.86
N ASN A 134 -20.26 1.72 -4.76
CA ASN A 134 -19.80 2.61 -5.82
C ASN A 134 -19.28 3.93 -5.22
N PRO A 135 -18.11 4.46 -5.65
CA PRO A 135 -17.61 5.74 -5.15
C PRO A 135 -18.61 6.88 -5.41
N GLY A 136 -18.98 7.62 -4.37
CA GLY A 136 -20.06 8.60 -4.50
C GLY A 136 -20.40 9.34 -3.21
N TYR A 137 -21.42 10.18 -3.27
CA TYR A 137 -21.92 10.96 -2.14
C TYR A 137 -22.39 10.09 -0.96
N GLU A 138 -22.96 8.92 -1.21
CA GLU A 138 -23.45 8.02 -0.14
C GLU A 138 -22.32 7.52 0.79
N ASN A 139 -21.12 7.31 0.25
CA ASN A 139 -19.97 6.78 1.00
C ASN A 139 -18.77 7.75 1.04
N ILE A 140 -18.98 9.04 0.73
CA ILE A 140 -17.89 10.02 0.69
C ILE A 140 -17.30 10.31 2.08
N SER A 141 -18.14 10.28 3.12
CA SER A 141 -17.73 10.53 4.50
C SER A 141 -16.77 9.44 5.00
N ILE A 142 -17.16 8.16 4.87
CA ILE A 142 -16.30 7.03 5.23
C ILE A 142 -15.05 6.98 4.35
N THR A 143 -15.18 7.28 3.05
CA THR A 143 -14.03 7.30 2.12
C THR A 143 -12.98 8.33 2.53
N THR A 144 -13.40 9.55 2.82
CA THR A 144 -12.53 10.64 3.26
C THR A 144 -11.84 10.30 4.59
N THR A 145 -12.59 9.75 5.55
CA THR A 145 -12.08 9.34 6.86
C THR A 145 -11.01 8.24 6.72
N VAL A 146 -11.21 7.26 5.86
CA VAL A 146 -10.29 6.14 5.69
C VAL A 146 -8.98 6.56 5.03
N TYR A 147 -9.06 7.42 4.01
CA TYR A 147 -7.85 7.92 3.36
C TYR A 147 -7.10 8.97 4.20
N SER A 148 -7.76 9.62 5.18
CA SER A 148 -7.09 10.52 6.13
C SER A 148 -6.06 9.83 7.01
N GLU A 149 -6.23 8.53 7.28
CA GLU A 149 -5.24 7.71 8.00
C GLU A 149 -3.86 7.76 7.34
N ILE A 150 -3.79 7.97 6.02
CA ILE A 150 -2.52 8.05 5.28
C ILE A 150 -1.71 9.27 5.74
N SER A 151 -2.36 10.42 5.94
CA SER A 151 -1.73 11.64 6.45
C SER A 151 -1.19 11.43 7.88
N HIS A 152 -1.99 10.79 8.73
CA HIS A 152 -1.58 10.44 10.10
C HIS A 152 -0.36 9.51 10.10
N GLU A 153 -0.35 8.51 9.21
CA GLU A 153 0.80 7.62 9.05
C GLU A 153 2.05 8.34 8.52
N ILE A 154 1.90 9.32 7.63
CA ILE A 154 3.02 10.12 7.11
C ILE A 154 3.65 10.92 8.25
N VAL A 155 2.87 11.75 8.95
CA VAL A 155 3.37 12.62 10.04
C VAL A 155 4.01 11.77 11.15
N ARG A 156 3.34 10.70 11.59
CA ARG A 156 3.89 9.80 12.61
C ARG A 156 5.20 9.13 12.19
N LYS A 157 5.39 8.83 10.90
CA LYS A 157 6.61 8.17 10.41
C LYS A 157 7.74 9.15 10.11
N LEU A 158 7.42 10.37 9.70
CA LEU A 158 8.40 11.45 9.54
C LEU A 158 8.88 11.96 10.90
N GLY A 159 8.00 11.97 11.90
CA GLY A 159 8.26 12.64 13.18
C GLY A 159 8.30 14.17 13.08
N LYS A 160 7.95 14.72 11.90
CA LYS A 160 7.86 16.15 11.59
C LYS A 160 6.80 16.38 10.52
N ASN A 161 6.43 17.63 10.32
CA ASN A 161 5.51 18.05 9.27
C ASN A 161 6.15 17.86 7.87
N PRO A 162 5.48 17.24 6.88
CA PRO A 162 5.90 17.32 5.48
C PRO A 162 5.65 18.73 4.91
N ASP A 163 6.42 19.11 3.89
CA ASP A 163 6.21 20.37 3.18
C ASP A 163 5.26 20.18 2.00
N ASN A 164 5.49 19.12 1.22
CA ASN A 164 4.81 18.90 -0.04
C ASN A 164 4.30 17.46 -0.14
N ILE A 165 3.05 17.30 -0.60
CA ILE A 165 2.44 16.01 -0.91
C ILE A 165 2.15 15.94 -2.41
N PHE A 166 2.60 14.87 -3.06
CA PHE A 166 2.37 14.63 -4.48
C PHE A 166 1.48 13.40 -4.68
N ILE A 167 0.36 13.59 -5.36
CA ILE A 167 -0.62 12.56 -5.68
C ILE A 167 -1.08 12.70 -7.13
N TYR A 168 -1.60 11.63 -7.73
CA TYR A 168 -2.28 11.71 -9.02
C TYR A 168 -3.79 11.88 -8.81
N MET A 169 -4.44 12.76 -9.55
CA MET A 169 -5.83 13.17 -9.24
C MET A 169 -6.81 12.00 -9.26
N ALA A 170 -6.72 11.11 -10.25
CA ALA A 170 -7.64 10.00 -10.45
C ALA A 170 -9.12 10.42 -10.25
N ASN A 171 -9.80 9.91 -9.22
CA ASN A 171 -11.19 10.27 -8.88
C ASN A 171 -11.31 11.28 -7.72
N GLY A 172 -10.19 11.82 -7.22
CA GLY A 172 -10.13 12.81 -6.15
C GLY A 172 -10.22 12.25 -4.72
N SER A 173 -10.74 11.04 -4.51
CA SER A 173 -11.05 10.52 -3.17
C SER A 173 -9.85 10.44 -2.22
N VAL A 174 -8.69 10.00 -2.71
CA VAL A 174 -7.45 9.93 -1.92
C VAL A 174 -6.94 11.33 -1.58
N LEU A 175 -7.03 12.28 -2.51
CA LEU A 175 -6.63 13.67 -2.30
C LEU A 175 -7.48 14.33 -1.21
N LEU A 176 -8.80 14.15 -1.28
CA LEU A 176 -9.75 14.64 -0.26
C LEU A 176 -9.42 14.08 1.11
N GLY A 177 -9.19 12.76 1.21
CA GLY A 177 -8.81 12.13 2.47
C GLY A 177 -7.47 12.63 3.00
N LEU A 178 -6.45 12.77 2.14
CA LEU A 178 -5.16 13.32 2.53
C LEU A 178 -5.31 14.72 3.12
N HIS A 179 -5.99 15.61 2.39
CA HIS A 179 -6.26 16.97 2.84
C HIS A 179 -7.03 17.00 4.17
N HIS A 180 -8.10 16.22 4.30
CA HIS A 180 -8.87 16.09 5.54
C HIS A 180 -7.97 15.66 6.71
N GLY A 181 -7.10 14.67 6.50
CA GLY A 181 -6.18 14.18 7.54
C GLY A 181 -5.16 15.22 7.96
N PHE A 182 -4.59 15.98 7.02
CA PHE A 182 -3.67 17.08 7.38
C PHE A 182 -4.40 18.22 8.09
N ARG A 183 -5.62 18.58 7.66
CA ARG A 183 -6.46 19.56 8.36
C ARG A 183 -6.77 19.14 9.79
N GLU A 184 -7.11 17.87 10.02
CA GLU A 184 -7.36 17.33 11.35
C GLU A 184 -6.11 17.43 12.24
N LEU A 185 -4.94 17.05 11.70
CA LEU A 185 -3.66 17.13 12.42
C LEU A 185 -3.26 18.57 12.73
N TRP A 186 -3.49 19.49 11.79
CA TRP A 186 -3.24 20.91 11.97
C TRP A 186 -4.16 21.51 13.03
N TYR A 187 -5.47 21.23 12.93
CA TYR A 187 -6.46 21.68 13.92
C TYR A 187 -6.14 21.20 15.34
N ARG A 188 -5.56 20.00 15.48
CA ARG A 188 -5.13 19.44 16.77
C ARG A 188 -3.75 19.92 17.24
N GLY A 189 -3.06 20.76 16.48
CA GLY A 189 -1.71 21.23 16.80
C GLY A 189 -0.63 20.15 16.72
N VAL A 190 -0.88 19.05 15.98
CA VAL A 190 0.12 18.00 15.74
C VAL A 190 1.11 18.41 14.65
N ILE A 191 0.66 19.25 13.72
CA ILE A 191 1.48 19.92 12.71
C ILE A 191 1.15 21.41 12.68
N ASP A 192 2.14 22.24 12.40
CA ASP A 192 1.97 23.71 12.45
C ASP A 192 1.32 24.28 11.18
N ARG A 193 1.35 23.53 10.08
CA ARG A 193 0.75 23.91 8.79
C ARG A 193 0.24 22.69 8.04
N ILE A 194 -0.74 22.90 7.15
CA ILE A 194 -1.13 21.92 6.15
C ILE A 194 -0.05 21.90 5.05
N PRO A 195 0.45 20.73 4.62
CA PRO A 195 1.42 20.65 3.53
C PRO A 195 0.78 21.05 2.19
N THR A 196 1.58 21.62 1.29
CA THR A 196 1.16 21.96 -0.06
C THR A 196 0.83 20.69 -0.84
N ILE A 197 -0.39 20.58 -1.38
CA ILE A 197 -0.81 19.41 -2.15
C ILE A 197 -0.66 19.68 -3.65
N PHE A 198 0.21 18.91 -4.29
CA PHE A 198 0.39 18.89 -5.73
C PHE A 198 -0.33 17.69 -6.33
N THR A 199 -1.13 17.93 -7.36
CA THR A 199 -1.78 16.86 -8.12
C THR A 199 -1.51 16.95 -9.61
N GLY A 200 -1.20 15.80 -10.21
CA GLY A 200 -1.09 15.65 -11.66
C GLY A 200 -2.43 15.33 -12.30
N CYS A 201 -2.64 15.81 -13.53
CA CYS A 201 -3.68 15.34 -14.45
C CYS A 201 -3.11 15.18 -15.86
N THR A 202 -3.57 14.19 -16.64
CA THR A 202 -2.96 13.85 -17.93
C THR A 202 -3.67 14.43 -19.15
N GLU A 203 -4.76 15.19 -18.95
CA GLU A 203 -5.56 15.75 -20.03
C GLU A 203 -5.50 17.28 -20.05
N THR A 204 -5.25 17.86 -21.23
CA THR A 204 -5.27 19.30 -21.51
C THR A 204 -6.63 19.93 -21.25
N ASN A 205 -7.73 19.19 -21.46
CA ASN A 205 -9.12 19.64 -21.27
C ASN A 205 -9.70 19.18 -19.92
N HIS A 206 -8.85 18.90 -18.93
CA HIS A 206 -9.32 18.51 -17.62
C HIS A 206 -10.02 19.69 -16.94
N LYS A 207 -11.33 19.60 -16.76
CA LYS A 207 -12.18 20.72 -16.29
C LYS A 207 -11.73 21.34 -14.96
N LEU A 208 -11.20 20.54 -14.03
CA LEU A 208 -10.59 21.05 -12.80
C LEU A 208 -9.28 21.82 -13.05
N LEU A 209 -8.46 21.38 -14.00
CA LEU A 209 -7.25 22.10 -14.38
C LEU A 209 -7.63 23.45 -15.01
N ASP A 210 -8.63 23.47 -15.88
CA ASP A 210 -9.13 24.71 -16.50
C ASP A 210 -9.68 25.69 -15.45
N ALA A 211 -10.49 25.20 -14.52
CA ALA A 211 -11.02 25.99 -13.42
C ALA A 211 -9.88 26.58 -12.57
N PHE A 212 -8.91 25.76 -12.18
CA PHE A 212 -7.74 26.19 -11.41
C PHE A 212 -6.89 27.23 -12.16
N LYS A 213 -6.57 26.99 -13.45
CA LYS A 213 -5.83 27.94 -14.32
C LYS A 213 -6.55 29.29 -14.46
N LYS A 214 -7.88 29.29 -14.47
CA LYS A 214 -8.72 30.50 -14.53
C LYS A 214 -8.94 31.16 -13.16
N GLY A 215 -8.39 30.61 -12.08
CA GLY A 215 -8.61 31.12 -10.73
C GLY A 215 -10.06 31.00 -10.24
N LYS A 216 -10.87 30.11 -10.84
CA LYS A 216 -12.24 29.88 -10.40
C LYS A 216 -12.22 29.28 -8.99
N ARG A 217 -13.16 29.70 -8.15
CA ARG A 217 -13.39 29.10 -6.82
C ARG A 217 -14.50 28.04 -6.82
N ASN A 218 -15.36 28.06 -7.84
CA ASN A 218 -16.50 27.16 -7.95
C ASN A 218 -16.45 26.37 -9.27
N ILE A 219 -16.90 25.12 -9.21
CA ILE A 219 -17.07 24.22 -10.34
C ILE A 219 -18.56 24.18 -10.71
N ASP A 220 -18.90 24.59 -11.93
CA ASP A 220 -20.24 24.43 -12.53
C ASP A 220 -20.66 22.94 -12.60
N GLU A 221 -21.92 22.61 -12.26
CA GLU A 221 -22.42 21.21 -12.20
C GLU A 221 -22.27 20.42 -13.52
N ALA A 222 -22.25 21.12 -14.66
CA ALA A 222 -22.00 20.55 -15.98
C ALA A 222 -20.56 19.98 -16.15
N TYR A 223 -19.70 20.13 -15.15
CA TYR A 223 -18.33 19.61 -15.16
C TYR A 223 -18.19 18.13 -14.74
N THR A 224 -19.29 17.47 -14.38
CA THR A 224 -19.34 16.04 -13.96
C THR A 224 -19.33 15.02 -15.10
N THR A 225 -19.38 15.46 -16.37
CA THR A 225 -19.47 14.53 -17.52
C THR A 225 -18.15 13.81 -17.80
N ALA A 226 -18.20 12.47 -17.76
CA ALA A 226 -17.09 11.59 -18.12
C ALA A 226 -16.72 11.76 -19.59
N PHE A 227 -15.47 12.14 -19.88
CA PHE A 227 -14.94 12.15 -21.24
C PHE A 227 -14.19 10.85 -21.49
N SER A 228 -14.42 10.23 -22.64
CA SER A 228 -13.72 9.00 -23.04
C SER A 228 -12.53 9.37 -23.92
N LYS A 229 -11.32 9.27 -23.39
CA LYS A 229 -10.10 9.13 -24.21
C LYS A 229 -9.33 7.90 -23.78
N LYS A 230 -8.75 7.20 -24.75
CA LYS A 230 -7.90 6.04 -24.53
C LYS A 230 -6.52 6.52 -24.05
N THR A 231 -6.26 6.46 -22.75
CA THR A 231 -4.97 6.79 -22.13
C THR A 231 -4.10 5.55 -21.87
N LEU A 232 -2.87 5.72 -21.40
CA LEU A 232 -1.87 4.66 -21.20
C LEU A 232 -2.17 3.73 -20.00
N THR A 233 -3.13 4.06 -19.14
CA THR A 233 -3.47 3.22 -17.99
C THR A 233 -4.43 2.10 -18.40
N ARG A 234 -4.23 0.88 -17.88
CA ARG A 234 -4.89 -0.35 -18.39
C ARG A 234 -6.41 -0.38 -18.16
N ASN A 235 -6.93 0.53 -17.34
CA ASN A 235 -8.29 0.57 -16.80
C ASN A 235 -8.85 2.01 -16.93
N ASN A 236 -9.08 2.43 -18.17
CA ASN A 236 -9.59 3.77 -18.48
C ASN A 236 -11.12 3.82 -18.45
N VAL A 237 -11.66 3.87 -17.24
CA VAL A 237 -12.82 4.71 -17.02
C VAL A 237 -12.22 6.02 -16.53
N ASN A 238 -12.40 7.12 -17.25
CA ASN A 238 -12.18 8.44 -16.65
C ASN A 238 -13.14 8.49 -15.46
N TYR A 239 -12.59 8.31 -14.27
CA TYR A 239 -13.39 8.33 -13.07
C TYR A 239 -13.88 9.76 -12.96
N MET A 240 -15.20 9.91 -12.97
CA MET A 240 -15.84 11.10 -12.47
C MET A 240 -15.16 11.45 -11.14
N VAL A 241 -14.56 12.65 -11.07
CA VAL A 241 -14.06 13.13 -9.78
C VAL A 241 -15.28 13.20 -8.88
N VAL A 242 -15.24 12.46 -7.77
CA VAL A 242 -16.44 12.20 -6.98
C VAL A 242 -16.98 13.48 -6.36
N ASP A 243 -16.06 14.33 -5.89
CA ASP A 243 -16.35 15.68 -5.39
C ASP A 243 -15.35 16.68 -5.98
N PRO A 244 -15.61 17.20 -7.19
CA PRO A 244 -14.73 18.12 -7.87
C PRO A 244 -14.53 19.43 -7.09
N GLN A 245 -15.58 19.91 -6.41
CA GLN A 245 -15.53 21.14 -5.63
C GLN A 245 -14.64 20.95 -4.39
N GLY A 246 -14.80 19.84 -3.67
CA GLY A 246 -13.93 19.51 -2.54
C GLY A 246 -12.48 19.35 -2.95
N VAL A 247 -12.20 18.78 -4.13
CA VAL A 247 -10.82 18.68 -4.66
C VAL A 247 -10.25 20.07 -4.92
N LEU A 248 -11.00 20.95 -5.60
CA LEU A 248 -10.56 22.32 -5.86
C LEU A 248 -10.31 23.09 -4.56
N ASN A 249 -11.23 22.98 -3.60
CA ASN A 249 -11.07 23.57 -2.27
C ASN A 249 -9.82 23.03 -1.57
N SER A 250 -9.60 21.72 -1.62
CA SER A 250 -8.41 21.09 -1.00
C SER A 250 -7.10 21.58 -1.61
N ILE A 251 -7.08 21.82 -2.92
CA ILE A 251 -5.92 22.43 -3.58
C ILE A 251 -5.71 23.86 -3.09
N TYR A 252 -6.75 24.69 -3.02
CA TYR A 252 -6.58 26.06 -2.57
C TYR A 252 -6.29 26.22 -1.08
N ASP A 253 -6.96 25.45 -0.22
CA ASP A 253 -6.78 25.43 1.23
C ASP A 253 -5.33 25.03 1.62
N SER A 254 -4.70 24.16 0.82
CA SER A 254 -3.31 23.76 1.00
C SER A 254 -2.29 24.68 0.30
N GLY A 255 -2.72 25.70 -0.44
CA GLY A 255 -1.82 26.49 -1.31
C GLY A 255 -1.24 25.67 -2.47
N GLY A 256 -1.89 24.56 -2.82
CA GLY A 256 -1.46 23.55 -3.77
C GLY A 256 -1.60 23.91 -5.24
N HIS A 257 -1.27 22.94 -6.09
CA HIS A 257 -1.28 23.11 -7.55
C HIS A 257 -1.83 21.89 -8.30
N ILE A 258 -2.56 22.15 -9.39
CA ILE A 258 -2.90 21.16 -10.40
C ILE A 258 -1.95 21.31 -11.57
N LEU A 259 -1.16 20.27 -11.85
CA LEU A 259 -0.17 20.26 -12.93
C LEU A 259 -0.58 19.29 -14.03
N GLU A 260 -0.48 19.77 -15.26
CA GLU A 260 -0.67 18.96 -16.45
C GLU A 260 0.55 18.06 -16.70
N ILE A 261 0.37 16.77 -16.91
CA ILE A 261 1.46 15.78 -17.04
C ILE A 261 1.28 15.00 -18.34
N ASP A 262 2.32 14.96 -19.17
CA ASP A 262 2.28 14.16 -20.40
C ASP A 262 2.47 12.67 -20.08
N GLU A 263 1.60 11.81 -20.59
CA GLU A 263 1.70 10.37 -20.37
C GLU A 263 2.83 9.72 -21.16
N ILE A 264 3.34 10.37 -22.21
CA ILE A 264 4.39 9.81 -23.09
C ILE A 264 5.63 9.40 -22.29
N ASP A 265 5.91 10.14 -21.22
CA ASP A 265 7.09 9.96 -20.37
C ASP A 265 6.88 8.91 -19.25
N VAL A 266 5.68 8.36 -19.08
CA VAL A 266 5.36 7.42 -17.98
C VAL A 266 6.26 6.20 -18.03
N LYS A 267 6.50 5.63 -19.22
CA LYS A 267 7.32 4.42 -19.37
C LYS A 267 8.78 4.66 -18.98
N GLU A 268 9.33 5.83 -19.32
CA GLU A 268 10.70 6.19 -18.97
C GLU A 268 10.83 6.43 -17.46
N ASN A 269 9.90 7.17 -16.87
CA ASN A 269 9.92 7.45 -15.44
C ASN A 269 9.68 6.18 -14.59
N VAL A 270 8.87 5.23 -15.06
CA VAL A 270 8.77 3.90 -14.43
C VAL A 270 10.13 3.20 -14.41
N LYS A 271 10.86 3.22 -15.53
CA LYS A 271 12.21 2.62 -15.61
C LYS A 271 13.20 3.38 -14.73
N GLU A 272 13.10 4.70 -14.65
CA GLU A 272 13.93 5.54 -13.80
C GLU A 272 13.79 5.15 -12.33
N ILE A 273 12.55 5.14 -11.80
CA ILE A 273 12.27 4.76 -10.41
C ILE A 273 12.75 3.33 -10.14
N TYR A 274 12.51 2.40 -11.07
CA TYR A 274 12.96 1.03 -10.92
C TYR A 274 14.50 0.93 -10.89
N LYS A 275 15.21 1.61 -11.77
CA LYS A 275 16.68 1.58 -11.82
C LYS A 275 17.30 2.20 -10.56
N ALA A 276 16.79 3.35 -10.12
CA ALA A 276 17.32 4.06 -8.97
C ALA A 276 17.02 3.33 -7.66
N GLU A 277 15.79 2.84 -7.50
CA GLU A 277 15.28 2.43 -6.19
C GLU A 277 14.78 0.99 -6.14
N LYS A 278 14.74 0.25 -7.25
CA LYS A 278 14.17 -1.10 -7.32
C LYS A 278 12.73 -1.14 -6.78
N ILE A 279 11.98 -0.07 -7.02
CA ILE A 279 10.56 0.03 -6.69
C ILE A 279 9.77 -0.20 -7.97
N LYS A 280 8.86 -1.17 -7.94
CA LYS A 280 7.85 -1.37 -8.97
C LYS A 280 6.76 -0.32 -8.76
N VAL A 281 6.60 0.55 -9.74
CA VAL A 281 5.52 1.55 -9.79
C VAL A 281 4.58 1.26 -10.96
N PHE A 282 3.33 1.63 -10.77
CA PHE A 282 2.28 1.59 -11.79
C PHE A 282 2.02 3.01 -12.31
N PRO A 283 1.32 3.17 -13.45
CA PRO A 283 1.15 4.48 -14.08
C PRO A 283 0.70 5.60 -13.14
N ARG A 284 -0.29 5.39 -12.26
CA ARG A 284 -0.76 6.43 -11.32
C ARG A 284 0.31 6.89 -10.34
N GLY A 285 1.04 5.96 -9.73
CA GLY A 285 2.17 6.30 -8.86
C GLY A 285 3.31 6.98 -9.62
N CYS A 286 3.54 6.60 -10.88
CA CYS A 286 4.51 7.27 -11.74
C CYS A 286 4.09 8.72 -12.06
N LEU A 287 2.80 8.96 -12.35
CA LEU A 287 2.27 10.30 -12.60
C LEU A 287 2.40 11.23 -11.38
N ALA A 288 2.25 10.69 -10.17
CA ALA A 288 2.56 11.45 -8.94
C ALA A 288 4.04 11.84 -8.86
N TYR A 289 4.97 10.94 -9.20
CA TYR A 289 6.41 11.26 -9.30
C TYR A 289 6.72 12.28 -10.40
N MET A 290 6.07 12.19 -11.55
CA MET A 290 6.22 13.15 -12.63
C MET A 290 5.67 14.53 -12.25
N THR A 291 4.61 14.57 -11.43
CA THR A 291 4.09 15.81 -10.83
C THR A 291 5.15 16.47 -9.94
N PHE A 292 5.84 15.70 -9.10
CA PHE A 292 6.98 16.17 -8.33
C PHE A 292 8.08 16.75 -9.23
N LYS A 293 8.53 16.00 -10.25
CA LYS A 293 9.58 16.48 -11.17
C LYS A 293 9.17 17.78 -11.86
N LYS A 294 7.91 17.92 -12.27
CA LYS A 294 7.38 19.13 -12.89
C LYS A 294 7.33 20.30 -11.91
N ALA A 295 6.85 20.09 -10.69
CA ALA A 295 6.82 21.11 -9.64
C ALA A 295 8.25 21.63 -9.33
N ASN A 296 9.21 20.71 -9.21
CA ASN A 296 10.62 21.04 -9.00
C ASN A 296 11.20 21.87 -10.15
N LYS A 297 10.98 21.43 -11.41
CA LYS A 297 11.43 22.16 -12.60
C LYS A 297 10.83 23.57 -12.70
N LEU A 298 9.62 23.77 -12.18
CA LEU A 298 8.93 25.07 -12.16
C LEU A 298 9.33 25.94 -10.96
N GLY A 299 10.20 25.47 -10.06
CA GLY A 299 10.61 26.20 -8.85
C GLY A 299 9.49 26.36 -7.82
N LEU A 300 8.50 25.47 -7.83
CA LEU A 300 7.37 25.50 -6.88
C LEU A 300 7.69 24.84 -5.54
N ILE A 301 8.85 24.20 -5.42
CA ILE A 301 9.35 23.60 -4.19
C ILE A 301 10.79 24.04 -3.93
N LYS A 302 11.21 23.99 -2.67
CA LYS A 302 12.56 24.34 -2.23
C LYS A 302 13.43 23.09 -2.11
N GLU A 303 14.74 23.31 -2.06
CA GLU A 303 15.74 22.24 -1.91
C GLU A 303 15.58 21.49 -0.57
N ASP A 304 15.31 22.23 0.52
CA ASP A 304 15.21 21.70 1.89
C ASP A 304 13.81 21.14 2.22
N ASP A 305 12.82 21.33 1.34
CA ASP A 305 11.45 20.85 1.53
C ASP A 305 11.39 19.33 1.71
N THR A 306 10.57 18.89 2.67
CA THR A 306 10.22 17.48 2.88
C THR A 306 9.12 17.05 1.91
N ASN A 307 9.53 16.39 0.82
CA ASN A 307 8.64 15.97 -0.27
C ASN A 307 8.15 14.52 -0.08
N VAL A 308 6.84 14.29 -0.12
CA VAL A 308 6.24 12.95 -0.03
C VAL A 308 5.38 12.64 -1.24
N ILE A 309 5.75 11.58 -1.97
CA ILE A 309 5.03 11.11 -3.16
C ILE A 309 4.23 9.86 -2.80
N ILE A 310 2.93 9.89 -3.10
CA ILE A 310 2.01 8.78 -2.86
C ILE A 310 2.07 7.79 -4.02
N LEU A 311 2.50 6.56 -3.72
CA LEU A 311 2.53 5.47 -4.69
C LEU A 311 1.41 4.47 -4.39
N GLU A 312 0.24 4.67 -5.01
CA GLU A 312 -0.99 3.88 -4.77
C GLU A 312 -0.79 2.36 -4.86
N GLU A 313 0.11 1.91 -5.74
CA GLU A 313 0.45 0.50 -5.96
C GLU A 313 1.96 0.24 -5.85
N GLY A 314 2.72 1.23 -5.36
CA GLY A 314 4.18 1.16 -5.31
C GLY A 314 4.68 0.15 -4.28
N LYS A 315 5.57 -0.75 -4.71
CA LYS A 315 6.20 -1.74 -3.82
C LYS A 315 7.63 -2.05 -4.25
N ALA A 316 8.48 -2.43 -3.30
CA ALA A 316 9.83 -2.87 -3.60
C ALA A 316 9.79 -4.18 -4.43
N ALA A 317 10.72 -4.32 -5.36
CA ALA A 317 10.92 -5.51 -6.19
C ALA A 317 11.62 -6.62 -5.39
N ILE A 318 11.00 -7.03 -4.29
CA ILE A 318 11.56 -8.06 -3.41
C ILE A 318 11.18 -9.43 -3.96
N GLU A 319 12.19 -10.27 -4.13
CA GLU A 319 12.01 -11.70 -4.36
C GLU A 319 12.34 -12.44 -3.07
N VAL A 320 11.51 -13.40 -2.67
CA VAL A 320 11.75 -14.20 -1.47
C VAL A 320 11.82 -15.66 -1.86
N LYS A 321 12.92 -16.33 -1.50
CA LYS A 321 13.21 -17.72 -1.86
C LYS A 321 13.67 -18.49 -0.64
N VAL A 322 13.35 -19.79 -0.59
CA VAL A 322 14.04 -20.72 0.31
C VAL A 322 15.45 -20.90 -0.24
N LEU A 323 16.44 -20.80 0.63
CA LEU A 323 17.84 -20.97 0.28
C LEU A 323 18.16 -22.46 0.26
N SER A 324 18.92 -22.86 -0.75
CA SER A 324 19.47 -24.20 -0.93
C SER A 324 20.96 -24.07 -1.27
N GLU A 325 21.70 -25.18 -1.22
CA GLU A 325 23.12 -25.24 -1.59
C GLU A 325 23.36 -24.79 -3.04
N GLU A 326 22.35 -24.84 -3.92
CA GLU A 326 22.43 -24.32 -5.29
C GLU A 326 22.45 -22.79 -5.38
N ASN A 327 22.02 -22.09 -4.33
CA ASN A 327 21.84 -20.63 -4.33
C ASN A 327 22.89 -19.87 -3.51
N PHE A 328 23.76 -20.56 -2.76
CA PHE A 328 24.78 -19.96 -1.91
C PHE A 328 26.05 -20.81 -1.86
N ASP A 329 27.21 -20.14 -1.84
CA ASP A 329 28.53 -20.81 -1.88
C ASP A 329 28.81 -21.69 -0.65
N SER A 330 28.29 -21.33 0.54
CA SER A 330 28.49 -22.10 1.78
C SER A 330 27.51 -21.72 2.89
N LEU A 331 27.35 -22.59 3.90
CA LEU A 331 26.62 -22.28 5.13
C LEU A 331 27.28 -21.13 5.92
N ASP A 332 28.62 -21.02 5.90
CA ASP A 332 29.32 -19.91 6.56
C ASP A 332 28.94 -18.55 5.95
N THR A 333 28.68 -18.50 4.63
CA THR A 333 28.13 -17.29 3.98
C THR A 333 26.77 -16.90 4.56
N ILE A 334 25.91 -17.88 4.82
CA ILE A 334 24.58 -17.67 5.42
C ILE A 334 24.70 -17.21 6.88
N VAL A 335 25.61 -17.80 7.66
CA VAL A 335 25.92 -17.36 9.03
C VAL A 335 26.33 -15.89 9.04
N ASN A 336 27.26 -15.50 8.17
CA ASN A 336 27.73 -14.12 8.07
C ASN A 336 26.61 -13.15 7.70
N TYR A 337 25.71 -13.51 6.76
CA TYR A 337 24.54 -12.68 6.45
C TYR A 337 23.55 -12.58 7.62
N THR A 338 23.35 -13.68 8.34
CA THR A 338 22.46 -13.74 9.52
C THR A 338 22.95 -12.78 10.59
N MET A 339 24.22 -12.90 11.00
CA MET A 339 24.83 -11.99 11.98
C MET A 339 24.76 -10.52 11.53
N LYS A 340 25.11 -10.26 10.26
CA LYS A 340 25.09 -8.91 9.68
C LYS A 340 23.71 -8.26 9.74
N TYR A 341 22.64 -9.01 9.50
CA TYR A 341 21.28 -8.47 9.40
C TYR A 341 20.50 -8.48 10.71
N LEU A 342 20.95 -9.26 11.71
CA LEU A 342 20.45 -9.17 13.08
C LEU A 342 21.03 -7.95 13.82
N GLY A 343 22.28 -7.59 13.54
CA GLY A 343 22.92 -6.44 14.17
C GLY A 343 23.02 -6.61 15.68
N GLU A 344 22.55 -5.63 16.44
CA GLU A 344 22.57 -5.64 17.93
C GLU A 344 21.64 -6.70 18.57
N TYR A 345 20.72 -7.29 17.79
CA TYR A 345 19.77 -8.30 18.28
C TYR A 345 20.21 -9.74 17.94
N GLY A 346 21.46 -9.93 17.50
CA GLY A 346 21.99 -11.24 17.12
C GLY A 346 22.72 -11.93 18.26
N ASP A 347 22.71 -13.26 18.21
CA ASP A 347 23.55 -14.08 19.09
C ASP A 347 25.00 -14.15 18.57
N ASP A 348 25.88 -14.78 19.35
CA ASP A 348 27.26 -14.99 18.95
C ASP A 348 27.38 -15.90 17.70
N LYS A 349 28.59 -15.97 17.12
CA LYS A 349 28.83 -16.72 15.88
C LYS A 349 28.57 -18.22 16.04
N VAL A 350 28.87 -18.81 17.20
CA VAL A 350 28.68 -20.24 17.47
C VAL A 350 27.20 -20.57 17.52
N SER A 351 26.42 -19.82 18.31
CA SER A 351 24.96 -19.97 18.41
C SER A 351 24.27 -19.71 17.06
N THR A 352 24.75 -18.72 16.30
CA THR A 352 24.21 -18.45 14.95
C THR A 352 24.49 -19.62 14.00
N LYS A 353 25.70 -20.18 14.05
CA LYS A 353 26.09 -21.31 13.21
C LYS A 353 25.28 -22.55 13.52
N GLU A 354 25.10 -22.89 14.80
CA GLU A 354 24.26 -24.02 15.22
C GLU A 354 22.84 -23.91 14.65
N ALA A 355 22.20 -22.75 14.80
CA ALA A 355 20.85 -22.54 14.30
C ALA A 355 20.75 -22.64 12.77
N VAL A 356 21.73 -22.10 12.04
CA VAL A 356 21.78 -22.16 10.57
C VAL A 356 21.99 -23.61 10.09
N GLU A 357 22.90 -24.35 10.70
CA GLU A 357 23.15 -25.76 10.38
C GLU A 357 21.96 -26.67 10.73
N TYR A 358 21.29 -26.40 11.86
CA TYR A 358 20.09 -27.14 12.21
C TYR A 358 18.94 -26.81 11.24
N ALA A 359 18.73 -25.53 10.91
CA ALA A 359 17.68 -25.11 9.98
C ALA A 359 17.88 -25.67 8.56
N SER A 360 19.12 -25.83 8.09
CA SER A 360 19.37 -26.40 6.76
C SER A 360 19.00 -27.88 6.67
N LYS A 361 19.09 -28.63 7.78
CA LYS A 361 18.75 -30.05 7.85
C LYS A 361 17.31 -30.31 8.30
N ASN A 362 16.84 -29.54 9.27
CA ASN A 362 15.59 -29.75 10.01
C ASN A 362 14.79 -28.45 10.10
N GLY A 363 14.56 -27.80 8.96
CA GLY A 363 13.88 -26.52 8.89
C GLY A 363 13.95 -25.93 7.49
N PHE A 364 14.10 -24.61 7.41
CA PHE A 364 14.42 -23.92 6.17
C PHE A 364 15.01 -22.54 6.46
N ILE A 365 15.78 -22.04 5.50
CA ILE A 365 16.34 -20.69 5.53
C ILE A 365 15.74 -19.92 4.36
N ILE A 366 15.36 -18.66 4.59
CA ILE A 366 14.74 -17.82 3.57
C ILE A 366 15.61 -16.60 3.35
N GLY A 367 15.90 -16.30 2.09
CA GLY A 367 16.53 -15.05 1.66
C GLY A 367 15.53 -14.14 0.98
N ALA A 368 15.59 -12.86 1.32
CA ALA A 368 14.90 -11.80 0.58
C ALA A 368 15.92 -11.04 -0.28
N PHE A 369 15.68 -10.98 -1.58
CA PHE A 369 16.59 -10.45 -2.58
C PHE A 369 16.03 -9.18 -3.19
N LEU A 370 16.91 -8.22 -3.40
CA LEU A 370 16.67 -7.01 -4.16
C LEU A 370 17.74 -6.96 -5.25
N ASP A 371 17.35 -7.12 -6.52
CA ASP A 371 18.28 -7.16 -7.66
C ASP A 371 19.36 -8.25 -7.52
N ASN A 372 18.95 -9.47 -7.16
CA ASN A 372 19.81 -10.62 -6.84
C ASN A 372 20.74 -10.43 -5.63
N SER A 373 20.74 -9.26 -4.98
CA SER A 373 21.47 -9.03 -3.73
C SER A 373 20.60 -9.36 -2.52
N ILE A 374 21.03 -10.32 -1.70
CA ILE A 374 20.36 -10.63 -0.44
C ILE A 374 20.31 -9.37 0.44
N SER A 375 19.12 -9.04 0.91
CA SER A 375 18.82 -7.82 1.69
C SER A 375 17.99 -8.14 2.95
N GLY A 376 17.70 -9.41 3.19
CA GLY A 376 17.14 -9.93 4.43
C GLY A 376 17.21 -11.44 4.48
N ILE A 377 17.15 -11.98 5.68
CA ILE A 377 17.29 -13.40 5.94
C ILE A 377 16.36 -13.82 7.09
N ALA A 378 15.86 -15.04 7.03
CA ALA A 378 15.14 -15.67 8.12
C ALA A 378 15.59 -17.13 8.28
N VAL A 379 15.80 -17.56 9.52
CA VAL A 379 16.24 -18.91 9.89
C VAL A 379 15.11 -19.55 10.70
N VAL A 380 14.51 -20.61 10.16
CA VAL A 380 13.37 -21.30 10.78
C VAL A 380 13.74 -22.76 10.99
N ILE A 381 13.54 -23.23 12.21
CA ILE A 381 13.74 -24.62 12.59
C ILE A 381 12.38 -25.31 12.76
N ARG A 382 12.34 -26.61 12.48
CA ARG A 382 11.23 -27.49 12.84
C ARG A 382 11.49 -28.07 14.22
N MET A 383 10.56 -27.83 15.13
CA MET A 383 10.60 -28.34 16.49
C MET A 383 10.23 -29.83 16.50
N PRO A 384 10.84 -30.63 17.39
CA PRO A 384 10.48 -32.05 17.53
C PRO A 384 9.09 -32.25 18.18
N LEU A 385 8.52 -31.20 18.78
CA LEU A 385 7.22 -31.21 19.43
C LEU A 385 6.14 -30.63 18.51
N LYS A 386 4.98 -31.30 18.42
CA LYS A 386 3.86 -30.87 17.56
C LYS A 386 2.57 -30.49 18.28
N ILE A 387 2.43 -30.91 19.54
CA ILE A 387 1.17 -30.74 20.31
C ILE A 387 1.29 -29.57 21.28
N VAL A 388 2.40 -29.46 22.00
CA VAL A 388 2.57 -28.51 23.11
C VAL A 388 3.10 -27.15 22.64
N LEU A 389 3.84 -27.14 21.52
CA LEU A 389 4.42 -25.95 20.91
C LEU A 389 4.13 -25.93 19.41
N PRO A 390 4.15 -24.74 18.78
CA PRO A 390 4.11 -24.64 17.32
C PRO A 390 5.19 -25.49 16.67
N GLU A 391 4.86 -26.13 15.55
CA GLU A 391 5.74 -27.07 14.85
C GLU A 391 7.03 -26.40 14.34
N TYR A 392 6.98 -25.10 14.09
CA TYR A 392 8.14 -24.32 13.64
C TYR A 392 8.51 -23.22 14.64
N HIS A 393 9.80 -22.91 14.71
CA HIS A 393 10.32 -21.77 15.45
C HIS A 393 11.17 -20.89 14.55
N LEU A 394 10.81 -19.62 14.42
CA LEU A 394 11.62 -18.60 13.77
C LEU A 394 12.70 -18.15 14.76
N VAL A 395 13.91 -18.68 14.55
CA VAL A 395 15.08 -18.38 15.40
C VAL A 395 15.56 -16.96 15.12
N TYR A 396 15.79 -16.64 13.84
CA TYR A 396 16.34 -15.35 13.44
C TYR A 396 15.58 -14.74 12.29
N ILE A 397 15.38 -13.42 12.32
CA ILE A 397 14.93 -12.64 11.18
C ILE A 397 15.63 -11.29 11.17
N GLY A 398 16.34 -11.01 10.08
CA GLY A 398 17.14 -9.80 9.91
C GLY A 398 16.90 -9.15 8.56
N THR A 399 17.06 -7.83 8.49
CA THR A 399 17.01 -7.08 7.22
C THR A 399 18.12 -6.04 7.16
N ASP A 400 18.61 -5.72 5.96
CA ASP A 400 19.62 -4.67 5.80
C ASP A 400 19.02 -3.28 6.10
N LEU A 401 19.21 -2.81 7.34
CA LEU A 401 18.68 -1.53 7.83
C LEU A 401 19.20 -0.33 7.02
N ARG A 402 20.40 -0.43 6.44
CA ARG A 402 21.05 0.63 5.66
C ARG A 402 20.28 0.96 4.38
N LYS A 403 19.52 -0.01 3.85
CA LYS A 403 18.67 0.15 2.66
C LYS A 403 17.28 0.73 2.99
N GLY A 404 17.03 1.11 4.24
CA GLY A 404 15.76 1.66 4.71
C GLY A 404 14.64 0.63 4.81
N SER A 405 13.49 1.04 5.37
CA SER A 405 12.32 0.16 5.40
C SER A 405 11.75 0.03 3.99
N ARG A 406 11.90 -1.15 3.37
CA ARG A 406 11.35 -1.47 2.04
C ARG A 406 10.25 -2.53 2.08
N GLY A 407 9.77 -2.85 3.29
CA GLY A 407 8.83 -3.94 3.53
C GLY A 407 9.45 -5.34 3.48
N ILE A 408 10.78 -5.47 3.54
CA ILE A 408 11.50 -6.75 3.47
C ILE A 408 11.03 -7.73 4.56
N GLY A 409 11.01 -7.29 5.82
CA GLY A 409 10.54 -8.12 6.94
C GLY A 409 9.11 -8.61 6.74
N THR A 410 8.22 -7.78 6.19
CA THR A 410 6.85 -8.19 5.85
C THR A 410 6.82 -9.31 4.80
N HIS A 411 7.70 -9.27 3.79
CA HIS A 411 7.77 -10.31 2.77
C HIS A 411 8.35 -11.62 3.32
N LEU A 412 9.39 -11.54 4.15
CA LEU A 412 9.94 -12.70 4.87
C LEU A 412 8.86 -13.36 5.74
N MET A 413 8.17 -12.59 6.58
CA MET A 413 7.09 -13.09 7.44
C MET A 413 5.93 -13.70 6.65
N LYS A 414 5.53 -13.11 5.53
CA LYS A 414 4.51 -13.70 4.64
C LYS A 414 4.96 -15.06 4.11
N LYS A 415 6.22 -15.20 3.69
CA LYS A 415 6.73 -16.48 3.18
C LYS A 415 6.85 -17.54 4.28
N ILE A 416 7.26 -17.14 5.50
CA ILE A 416 7.26 -18.05 6.67
C ILE A 416 5.85 -18.54 6.96
N HIS A 417 4.86 -17.64 7.00
CA HIS A 417 3.47 -18.02 7.25
C HIS A 417 2.94 -18.99 6.19
N GLU A 418 3.25 -18.76 4.91
CA GLU A 418 2.91 -19.67 3.80
C GLU A 418 3.53 -21.07 3.98
N LEU A 419 4.85 -21.13 4.25
CA LEU A 419 5.57 -22.41 4.38
C LEU A 419 5.21 -23.20 5.64
N THR A 420 4.70 -22.53 6.68
CA THR A 420 4.35 -23.15 7.98
C THR A 420 2.85 -23.37 8.16
N GLY A 421 2.01 -22.94 7.20
CA GLY A 421 0.56 -22.86 7.41
C GLY A 421 0.17 -21.96 8.59
N GLY A 422 1.03 -21.02 8.97
CA GLY A 422 0.87 -20.17 10.16
C GLY A 422 1.20 -20.83 11.50
N ASN A 423 1.68 -22.08 11.52
CA ASN A 423 2.03 -22.81 12.74
C ASN A 423 3.50 -22.55 13.15
N PHE A 424 3.82 -21.36 13.62
CA PHE A 424 5.17 -21.03 14.10
C PHE A 424 5.19 -20.11 15.31
N SER A 425 6.29 -20.16 16.05
CA SER A 425 6.62 -19.27 17.17
C SER A 425 7.87 -18.42 16.88
N LEU A 426 8.08 -17.36 17.64
CA LEU A 426 9.30 -16.54 17.61
C LEU A 426 9.55 -15.91 18.97
N HIS A 427 10.77 -15.47 19.21
CA HIS A 427 11.10 -14.53 20.29
C HIS A 427 11.42 -13.16 19.72
N VAL A 428 11.10 -12.11 20.48
CA VAL A 428 11.38 -10.73 20.11
C VAL A 428 11.74 -9.96 21.37
N ASP A 429 12.79 -9.16 21.27
CA ASP A 429 13.18 -8.25 22.35
C ASP A 429 12.04 -7.29 22.69
N LEU A 430 11.75 -7.12 23.98
CA LEU A 430 10.66 -6.28 24.50
C LEU A 430 10.80 -4.81 24.10
N GLN A 431 12.02 -4.34 23.85
CA GLN A 431 12.35 -2.99 23.41
C GLN A 431 12.15 -2.81 21.91
N ASN A 432 12.14 -3.88 21.11
CA ASN A 432 11.97 -3.81 19.66
C ASN A 432 10.48 -3.61 19.24
N LYS A 433 9.92 -2.45 19.60
CA LYS A 433 8.51 -2.11 19.34
C LYS A 433 8.14 -2.16 17.86
N LYS A 434 9.10 -1.92 16.96
CA LYS A 434 8.88 -1.95 15.51
C LYS A 434 8.65 -3.38 15.02
N ALA A 435 9.48 -4.34 15.45
CA ALA A 435 9.30 -5.75 15.12
C ALA A 435 8.00 -6.30 15.70
N ILE A 436 7.71 -6.00 16.98
CA ILE A 436 6.46 -6.42 17.65
C ILE A 436 5.22 -5.99 16.84
N ARG A 437 5.15 -4.72 16.41
CA ARG A 437 4.03 -4.23 15.58
C ARG A 437 3.91 -4.96 14.26
N VAL A 438 5.02 -5.36 13.63
CA VAL A 438 5.00 -6.14 12.38
C VAL A 438 4.49 -7.55 12.64
N TYR A 439 4.92 -8.20 13.73
CA TYR A 439 4.50 -9.56 14.08
C TYR A 439 3.03 -9.63 14.47
N GLU A 440 2.55 -8.69 15.29
CA GLU A 440 1.13 -8.54 15.62
C GLU A 440 0.30 -8.27 14.35
N LYS A 441 0.83 -7.46 13.41
CA LYS A 441 0.22 -7.24 12.10
C LYS A 441 0.09 -8.51 11.25
N MET A 442 0.97 -9.48 11.45
CA MET A 442 0.94 -10.78 10.76
C MET A 442 0.05 -11.82 11.49
N GLY A 443 -0.53 -11.46 12.64
CA GLY A 443 -1.45 -12.31 13.39
C GLY A 443 -0.84 -13.05 14.58
N LEU A 444 0.44 -12.83 14.90
CA LEU A 444 1.05 -13.42 16.09
C LEU A 444 0.49 -12.76 17.36
N LYS A 445 0.28 -13.57 18.39
CA LYS A 445 -0.17 -13.13 19.72
C LYS A 445 0.94 -13.35 20.74
N LYS A 446 0.98 -12.49 21.75
CA LYS A 446 1.85 -12.69 22.93
C LYS A 446 1.26 -13.85 23.74
N SER A 447 2.09 -14.80 24.14
CA SER A 447 1.64 -15.96 24.92
C SER A 447 2.04 -15.83 26.39
N TYR A 448 3.33 -15.91 26.69
CA TYR A 448 3.88 -15.82 28.06
C TYR A 448 5.33 -15.31 28.04
N ILE A 449 5.84 -14.94 29.21
CA ILE A 449 7.25 -14.54 29.40
C ILE A 449 8.13 -15.80 29.34
N ARG A 450 9.17 -15.79 28.50
CA ARG A 450 10.17 -16.87 28.46
C ARG A 450 11.21 -16.64 29.56
N MET A 451 11.42 -17.64 30.40
CA MET A 451 12.52 -17.66 31.38
C MET A 451 13.59 -18.63 30.86
N ILE A 452 14.86 -18.20 30.88
CA ILE A 452 15.99 -18.98 30.39
C ILE A 452 16.99 -19.09 31.55
N ASN A 453 17.37 -20.33 31.89
CA ASN A 453 18.50 -20.56 32.77
C ASN A 453 19.74 -20.69 31.90
N TYR A 454 20.69 -19.78 32.07
CA TYR A 454 22.01 -19.91 31.46
C TYR A 454 22.89 -20.67 32.45
N PRO A 455 23.39 -21.88 32.11
CA PRO A 455 24.39 -22.54 32.95
C PRO A 455 25.59 -21.60 33.13
N GLU A 456 26.15 -21.50 34.34
CA GLU A 456 27.43 -20.81 34.53
C GLU A 456 28.49 -21.49 33.64
N GLU A 457 29.25 -20.67 32.89
CA GLU A 457 30.30 -21.12 31.94
C GLU A 457 31.40 -21.97 32.60
#